data_AF-A2FTK5-F1
#
_entry.id   AF-A2FTK5-F1
#
_cell.length_a   1.000
_cell.length_b   1.000
_cell.length_c   1.000
_cell.angle_alpha   90.00
_cell.angle_beta   90.00
_cell.angle_gamma   90.00
#
_symmetry.space_group_name_H-M   'P 1'
#
loop_
_entity.id
_entity.type
_entity.pdbx_description
1 polymer ?
#
loop_
_entity_poly.entity_id
_entity_poly.type
_entity_poly.pdbx_seq_one_letter_code
_entity_poly.pdbx_strand_id
1 'polypeptide(L)'
;MFSIYDKPKHVTLLNIILFSLLFAIFKDIKIKFSNFRCIPYNKFQHFSVLSTKQLYLSANQDPEKPVRKQRSKNEATSSKNTTNPAKKEQNPCPGNNTVIVNHKCRCKAGFKGFPLDERGCFKCDSCYSDEICAYPGRCTCNFGMMRAENEECIGSSLQMLSVYPTTIDKEYGGTVTVEVYPKDVTIRTLYCFFGHQVTIAQKGDNPGEVKCLIKASKKTDSFLYVSDSKTQWPAHGLLIRVIKHPKSDFTQEAQIATGLSLFVCLGFTFISFKFFRAQAAKAARYKRELNYAPN
;
A
#
# COMPACT_ATOMS: atom_id res chain seq x y z
N MET A 1 -30.03 2.21 -1.73
CA MET A 1 -28.83 2.78 -2.37
C MET A 1 -28.62 2.01 -3.67
N PHE A 2 -28.86 2.66 -4.82
CA PHE A 2 -28.95 2.02 -6.13
C PHE A 2 -27.59 1.47 -6.59
N SER A 3 -27.53 0.18 -6.90
CA SER A 3 -26.39 -0.43 -7.60
C SER A 3 -26.75 -0.53 -9.08
N ILE A 4 -26.29 0.45 -9.86
CA ILE A 4 -26.35 0.44 -11.32
C ILE A 4 -25.02 -0.13 -11.79
N TYR A 5 -24.96 -1.45 -11.96
CA TYR A 5 -23.90 -2.11 -12.75
C TYR A 5 -24.49 -2.41 -14.12
N ASP A 6 -24.46 -1.40 -14.99
CA ASP A 6 -24.84 -1.55 -16.39
C ASP A 6 -23.73 -2.34 -17.09
N LYS A 7 -24.08 -3.53 -17.60
CA LYS A 7 -23.14 -4.41 -18.32
C LYS A 7 -22.66 -3.69 -19.59
N PRO A 8 -21.38 -3.82 -19.99
CA PRO A 8 -20.87 -3.13 -21.17
C PRO A 8 -21.37 -3.82 -22.45
N LYS A 9 -22.56 -3.43 -22.93
CA LYS A 9 -23.09 -3.77 -24.26
C LYS A 9 -22.22 -3.20 -25.41
N HIS A 10 -21.28 -2.32 -25.09
CA HIS A 10 -20.39 -1.68 -26.06
C HIS A 10 -19.27 -2.60 -26.60
N VAL A 11 -18.82 -3.61 -25.84
CA VAL A 11 -17.72 -4.49 -26.29
C VAL A 11 -18.17 -5.40 -27.44
N THR A 12 -19.42 -5.85 -27.42
CA THR A 12 -20.01 -6.65 -28.50
C THR A 12 -20.15 -5.87 -29.81
N LEU A 13 -20.51 -4.58 -29.74
CA LEU A 13 -20.69 -3.76 -30.94
C LEU A 13 -19.34 -3.46 -31.62
N LEU A 14 -18.31 -3.15 -30.84
CA LEU A 14 -16.97 -2.86 -31.36
C LEU A 14 -16.36 -4.09 -32.07
N ASN A 15 -16.53 -5.28 -31.49
CA ASN A 15 -16.05 -6.53 -32.09
C ASN A 15 -16.75 -6.86 -33.41
N ILE A 16 -18.07 -6.59 -33.52
CA ILE A 16 -18.82 -6.80 -34.77
C ILE A 16 -18.34 -5.83 -35.86
N ILE A 17 -18.08 -4.56 -35.50
CA ILE A 17 -17.56 -3.55 -36.42
C ILE A 17 -16.14 -3.93 -36.89
N LEU A 18 -15.26 -4.35 -35.98
CA LEU A 18 -13.90 -4.80 -36.32
C LEU A 18 -13.92 -6.02 -37.24
N PHE A 19 -14.79 -7.00 -36.97
CA PHE A 19 -14.93 -8.19 -37.82
C PHE A 19 -15.43 -7.82 -39.22
N SER A 20 -16.37 -6.88 -39.31
CA SER A 20 -16.93 -6.42 -40.58
C SER A 20 -15.91 -5.64 -41.40
N LEU A 21 -15.10 -4.78 -40.76
CA LEU A 21 -13.98 -4.07 -41.38
C LEU A 21 -12.89 -5.03 -41.86
N LEU A 22 -12.52 -6.03 -41.05
CA LEU A 22 -11.58 -7.08 -41.46
C LEU A 22 -12.12 -7.84 -42.69
N PHE A 23 -13.40 -8.21 -42.68
CA PHE A 23 -14.03 -8.91 -43.81
C PHE A 23 -14.09 -8.05 -45.08
N ALA A 24 -14.30 -6.74 -44.95
CA ALA A 24 -14.25 -5.79 -46.07
C ALA A 24 -12.83 -5.66 -46.63
N ILE A 25 -11.82 -5.52 -45.77
CA ILE A 25 -10.40 -5.48 -46.17
C ILE A 25 -9.99 -6.78 -46.88
N PHE A 26 -10.45 -7.94 -46.40
CA PHE A 26 -10.18 -9.23 -47.06
C PHE A 26 -10.88 -9.39 -48.42
N LYS A 27 -12.01 -8.73 -48.65
CA LYS A 27 -12.71 -8.75 -49.96
C LYS A 27 -11.97 -7.96 -51.03
N ASP A 28 -11.34 -6.85 -50.66
CA ASP A 28 -10.58 -6.00 -51.59
C ASP A 28 -9.14 -6.47 -51.81
N ILE A 29 -8.61 -7.33 -50.92
CA ILE A 29 -7.33 -8.02 -51.11
C ILE A 29 -7.51 -9.20 -52.10
N LYS A 30 -7.87 -8.89 -53.34
CA LYS A 30 -7.58 -9.71 -54.53
C LYS A 30 -6.11 -9.50 -54.93
N ILE A 31 -5.19 -9.60 -53.97
CA ILE A 31 -3.76 -9.41 -54.22
C ILE A 31 -3.17 -10.73 -54.72
N LYS A 32 -2.42 -10.64 -55.82
CA LYS A 32 -1.62 -11.69 -56.44
C LYS A 32 -0.75 -12.43 -55.40
N PHE A 33 -1.25 -13.56 -54.89
CA PHE A 33 -0.44 -14.54 -54.17
C PHE A 33 0.32 -15.41 -55.17
N SER A 34 1.40 -14.90 -55.75
CA SER A 34 2.34 -15.72 -56.52
C SER A 34 3.74 -15.80 -55.93
N ASN A 35 4.07 -15.11 -54.82
CA ASN A 35 5.44 -15.11 -54.27
C ASN A 35 5.52 -14.93 -52.74
N PHE A 36 4.76 -15.70 -51.94
CA PHE A 36 5.04 -15.81 -50.51
C PHE A 36 5.85 -17.07 -50.23
N ARG A 37 7.17 -16.91 -50.06
CA ARG A 37 8.03 -17.95 -49.47
C ARG A 37 7.71 -18.03 -47.98
N CYS A 38 7.30 -19.21 -47.52
CA CYS A 38 7.17 -19.52 -46.10
C CYS A 38 8.54 -19.39 -45.42
N ILE A 39 8.67 -18.46 -44.46
CA ILE A 39 9.83 -18.41 -43.56
C ILE A 39 9.57 -19.44 -42.45
N PRO A 40 10.49 -20.37 -42.18
CA PRO A 40 10.30 -21.40 -41.17
C PRO A 40 10.23 -20.81 -39.75
N TYR A 41 9.29 -21.37 -38.99
CA TYR A 41 8.84 -20.98 -37.67
C TYR A 41 9.83 -21.46 -36.59
N ASN A 42 11.01 -20.84 -36.48
CA ASN A 42 11.99 -21.29 -35.47
C ASN A 42 12.77 -20.18 -34.76
N LYS A 43 12.19 -18.98 -34.58
CA LYS A 43 12.91 -17.87 -33.89
C LYS A 43 12.09 -16.97 -32.98
N PHE A 44 10.93 -17.42 -32.50
CA PHE A 44 10.04 -16.64 -31.62
C PHE A 44 9.90 -17.21 -30.20
N GLN A 45 11.00 -17.67 -29.58
CA GLN A 45 10.98 -18.18 -28.20
C GLN A 45 11.67 -17.31 -27.14
N HIS A 46 12.05 -16.05 -27.42
CA HIS A 46 12.80 -15.26 -26.42
C HIS A 46 12.25 -13.87 -26.04
N PHE A 47 11.01 -13.54 -26.38
CA PHE A 47 10.41 -12.27 -25.95
C PHE A 47 9.10 -12.51 -25.18
N SER A 48 9.20 -12.90 -23.91
CA SER A 48 8.08 -12.79 -22.95
C SER A 48 8.50 -12.93 -21.49
N VAL A 49 9.53 -12.21 -21.04
CA VAL A 49 9.72 -11.93 -19.61
C VAL A 49 10.35 -10.55 -19.41
N LEU A 50 9.59 -9.49 -19.64
CA LEU A 50 9.94 -8.14 -19.16
C LEU A 50 8.67 -7.31 -19.07
N SER A 51 7.89 -7.54 -18.01
CA SER A 51 6.85 -6.62 -17.60
C SER A 51 6.63 -6.73 -16.08
N THR A 52 6.53 -5.56 -15.45
CA THR A 52 5.99 -5.22 -14.12
C THR A 52 6.91 -4.93 -12.92
N LYS A 53 8.22 -5.21 -12.93
CA LYS A 53 9.07 -4.89 -11.75
C LYS A 53 9.73 -3.49 -11.70
N GLN A 54 9.57 -2.65 -12.72
CA GLN A 54 10.34 -1.39 -12.83
C GLN A 54 9.53 -0.08 -12.70
N LEU A 55 8.24 -0.15 -12.36
CA LEU A 55 7.39 1.05 -12.18
C LEU A 55 7.14 1.45 -10.72
N TYR A 56 7.84 0.85 -9.75
CA TYR A 56 7.66 1.10 -8.31
C TYR A 56 8.80 1.87 -7.63
N LEU A 57 9.74 2.46 -8.38
CA LEU A 57 10.95 3.09 -7.82
C LEU A 57 11.11 4.60 -8.10
N SER A 58 10.06 5.28 -8.56
CA SER A 58 10.12 6.71 -8.90
C SER A 58 8.99 7.52 -8.27
N ALA A 59 8.78 7.42 -6.96
CA ALA A 59 7.87 8.28 -6.21
C ALA A 59 8.27 8.39 -4.72
N ASN A 60 9.50 8.81 -4.44
CA ASN A 60 9.94 9.26 -3.12
C ASN A 60 10.99 10.36 -3.32
N GLN A 61 10.53 11.53 -3.77
CA GLN A 61 11.25 12.78 -3.61
C GLN A 61 10.31 13.72 -2.85
N ASP A 62 10.53 13.78 -1.53
CA ASP A 62 9.88 14.73 -0.65
C ASP A 62 10.29 16.16 -1.06
N PRO A 63 9.35 17.08 -1.29
CA PRO A 63 9.69 18.49 -1.37
C PRO A 63 10.02 19.01 0.02
N GLU A 64 11.30 19.36 0.24
CA GLU A 64 11.76 20.14 1.38
C GLU A 64 10.87 21.38 1.55
N LYS A 65 10.11 21.42 2.65
CA LYS A 65 9.40 22.64 3.07
C LYS A 65 10.40 23.62 3.71
N PRO A 66 10.39 24.91 3.33
CA PRO A 66 11.25 25.90 3.93
C PRO A 66 10.82 26.20 5.38
N VAL A 67 11.77 26.01 6.30
CA VAL A 67 11.67 26.37 7.72
C VAL A 67 11.53 27.88 7.85
N ARG A 68 10.33 28.33 8.21
CA ARG A 68 9.99 29.73 8.48
C ARG A 68 10.58 30.14 9.84
N LYS A 69 11.75 30.80 9.84
CA LYS A 69 12.32 31.50 11.01
C LYS A 69 11.35 32.59 11.49
N GLN A 70 10.58 32.31 12.54
CA GLN A 70 9.89 33.36 13.29
C GLN A 70 10.87 33.97 14.30
N ARG A 71 11.28 35.18 13.98
CA ARG A 71 12.10 36.09 14.76
C ARG A 71 11.20 36.74 15.82
N SER A 72 11.10 36.14 17.01
CA SER A 72 10.59 36.85 18.17
C SER A 72 11.69 37.75 18.71
N LYS A 73 11.56 39.05 18.40
CA LYS A 73 12.11 40.14 19.20
C LYS A 73 11.39 40.09 20.55
N ASN A 74 12.12 39.97 21.64
CA ASN A 74 11.69 40.52 22.92
C ASN A 74 12.91 41.13 23.62
N GLU A 75 12.72 42.38 24.00
CA GLU A 75 13.58 43.23 24.80
C GLU A 75 13.89 42.59 26.16
N ALA A 76 15.15 42.66 26.55
CA ALA A 76 15.53 42.61 27.96
C ALA A 76 16.77 43.49 28.17
N THR A 77 16.48 44.70 28.61
CA THR A 77 17.22 45.59 29.50
C THR A 77 18.60 45.09 29.93
N SER A 78 19.63 45.64 29.29
CA SER A 78 21.04 45.53 29.67
C SER A 78 21.29 46.39 30.92
N SER A 79 21.39 45.75 32.07
CA SER A 79 22.01 46.33 33.26
C SER A 79 23.42 45.74 33.38
N LYS A 80 24.41 46.55 33.02
CA LYS A 80 25.85 46.27 33.16
C LYS A 80 26.20 46.18 34.65
N ASN A 81 26.36 44.96 35.16
CA ASN A 81 27.19 44.71 36.34
C ASN A 81 28.38 43.85 35.92
N THR A 82 29.48 44.52 35.62
CA THR A 82 30.80 43.95 35.39
C THR A 82 31.28 43.27 36.67
N THR A 83 30.99 41.98 36.80
CA THR A 83 31.68 41.09 37.74
C THR A 83 32.66 40.24 36.94
N ASN A 84 33.89 40.18 37.46
CA ASN A 84 35.07 39.56 36.86
C ASN A 84 34.77 38.20 36.20
N PRO A 85 35.38 37.89 35.03
CA PRO A 85 35.26 36.58 34.40
C PRO A 85 35.96 35.54 35.29
N ALA A 86 35.22 35.03 36.28
CA ALA A 86 35.56 33.84 37.02
C ALA A 86 35.71 32.72 35.99
N LYS A 87 36.94 32.26 35.84
CA LYS A 87 37.38 31.14 35.00
C LYS A 87 36.36 30.01 35.17
N LYS A 88 35.47 29.87 34.18
CA LYS A 88 34.37 28.89 34.18
C LYS A 88 35.04 27.52 34.18
N GLU A 89 35.17 26.94 35.38
CA GLU A 89 35.71 25.61 35.58
C GLU A 89 34.93 24.68 34.65
N GLN A 90 35.64 24.13 33.64
CA GLN A 90 35.05 23.24 32.67
C GLN A 90 34.61 21.99 33.43
N ASN A 91 33.33 21.93 33.81
CA ASN A 91 32.75 20.71 34.35
C ASN A 91 32.98 19.62 33.31
N PRO A 92 33.73 18.55 33.64
CA PRO A 92 34.08 17.52 32.65
C PRO A 92 32.88 16.66 32.22
N CYS A 93 31.71 16.87 32.83
CA CYS A 93 30.47 16.22 32.44
C CYS A 93 29.70 17.11 31.44
N PRO A 94 29.21 16.54 30.32
CA PRO A 94 28.58 17.31 29.25
C PRO A 94 27.21 17.88 29.64
N GLY A 95 26.49 17.22 30.54
CA GLY A 95 25.10 17.54 30.87
C GLY A 95 24.92 18.49 32.05
N ASN A 96 23.86 19.30 32.00
CA ASN A 96 23.45 20.17 33.12
C ASN A 96 23.11 19.36 34.39
N ASN A 97 23.30 19.98 35.56
CA ASN A 97 23.00 19.41 36.89
C ASN A 97 23.69 18.07 37.18
N THR A 98 24.87 17.87 36.60
CA THR A 98 25.75 16.73 36.88
C THR A 98 26.90 17.14 37.82
N VAL A 99 27.54 16.15 38.43
CA VAL A 99 28.73 16.28 39.28
C VAL A 99 29.61 15.04 39.10
N ILE A 100 30.93 15.20 39.19
CA ILE A 100 31.86 14.06 39.17
C ILE A 100 32.01 13.52 40.58
N VAL A 101 31.71 12.23 40.75
CA VAL A 101 31.94 11.50 42.01
C VAL A 101 32.72 10.25 41.66
N ASN A 102 33.91 10.08 42.23
CA ASN A 102 34.82 8.96 41.94
C ASN A 102 35.10 8.79 40.44
N HIS A 103 35.46 9.88 39.76
CA HIS A 103 35.73 9.93 38.31
C HIS A 103 34.56 9.51 37.40
N LYS A 104 33.31 9.45 37.91
CA LYS A 104 32.11 9.18 37.11
C LYS A 104 31.11 10.33 37.23
N CYS A 105 30.52 10.73 36.10
CA CYS A 105 29.43 11.71 36.08
C CYS A 105 28.17 11.12 36.74
N ARG A 106 27.62 11.83 37.72
CA ARG A 106 26.37 11.51 38.42
C ARG A 106 25.46 12.73 38.46
N CYS A 107 24.16 12.51 38.59
CA CYS A 107 23.22 13.60 38.83
C CYS A 107 23.44 14.20 40.23
N LYS A 108 23.27 15.53 40.35
CA LYS A 108 23.19 16.19 41.67
C LYS A 108 22.04 15.60 42.50
N ALA A 109 22.14 15.69 43.83
CA ALA A 109 21.11 15.17 44.73
C ALA A 109 19.72 15.73 44.38
N GLY A 110 18.73 14.84 44.23
CA GLY A 110 17.35 15.19 43.85
C GLY A 110 17.09 15.33 42.34
N PHE A 111 18.13 15.28 41.49
CA PHE A 111 17.97 15.24 40.04
C PHE A 111 18.01 13.79 39.53
N LYS A 112 17.26 13.51 38.46
CA LYS A 112 17.16 12.22 37.77
C LYS A 112 17.52 12.40 36.29
N GLY A 113 17.86 11.32 35.59
CA GLY A 113 18.16 11.35 34.15
C GLY A 113 19.47 10.65 33.80
N PHE A 114 20.04 11.01 32.65
CA PHE A 114 21.24 10.39 32.10
C PHE A 114 22.41 11.39 32.19
N PRO A 115 23.36 11.23 33.13
CA PRO A 115 24.41 12.22 33.37
C PRO A 115 25.47 12.31 32.26
N LEU A 116 25.51 11.33 31.35
CA LEU A 116 26.40 11.31 30.19
C LEU A 116 25.74 11.90 28.93
N ASP A 117 24.43 12.11 28.96
CA ASP A 117 23.67 12.72 27.88
C ASP A 117 23.86 14.24 27.91
N GLU A 118 23.87 14.89 26.75
CA GLU A 118 23.93 16.36 26.63
C GLU A 118 22.73 17.03 27.34
N ARG A 119 21.59 16.33 27.37
CA ARG A 119 20.40 16.76 28.12
C ARG A 119 20.65 16.87 29.63
N GLY A 120 21.59 16.09 30.15
CA GLY A 120 21.95 16.04 31.55
C GLY A 120 20.86 15.52 32.48
N CYS A 121 20.90 15.98 33.73
CA CYS A 121 19.95 15.60 34.76
C CYS A 121 18.91 16.71 34.98
N PHE A 122 17.69 16.30 35.27
CA PHE A 122 16.54 17.17 35.46
C PHE A 122 15.82 16.81 36.75
N LYS A 123 15.04 17.75 37.28
CA LYS A 123 14.26 17.58 38.49
C LYS A 123 12.84 18.05 38.20
N CYS A 124 11.86 17.35 38.75
CA CYS A 124 10.46 17.76 38.78
C CYS A 124 10.12 18.14 40.23
N ASP A 125 9.24 19.11 40.41
CA ASP A 125 8.88 19.62 41.74
C ASP A 125 8.05 18.60 42.51
N SER A 126 6.96 18.12 41.91
CA SER A 126 6.11 17.05 42.44
C SER A 126 5.31 16.47 41.29
N CYS A 127 5.49 15.18 41.01
CA CYS A 127 4.65 14.44 40.06
C CYS A 127 3.68 13.56 40.84
N TYR A 128 2.48 13.37 40.31
CA TYR A 128 1.52 12.43 40.89
C TYR A 128 2.01 10.98 40.76
N SER A 129 1.38 10.04 41.48
CA SER A 129 1.82 8.64 41.52
C SER A 129 1.71 7.92 40.16
N ASP A 130 0.85 8.43 39.29
CA ASP A 130 0.59 7.98 37.93
C ASP A 130 1.43 8.72 36.88
N GLU A 131 2.39 9.54 37.31
CA GLU A 131 3.28 10.32 36.45
C GLU A 131 4.76 9.94 36.64
N ILE A 132 5.51 10.06 35.55
CA ILE A 132 6.97 10.02 35.54
C ILE A 132 7.54 11.41 35.29
N CYS A 133 8.65 11.71 35.95
CA CYS A 133 9.44 12.90 35.65
C CYS A 133 10.24 12.66 34.36
N ALA A 134 9.99 13.45 33.32
CA ALA A 134 10.67 13.39 32.03
C ALA A 134 11.44 14.69 31.73
N TYR A 135 12.46 14.62 30.87
CA TYR A 135 13.21 15.80 30.43
C TYR A 135 12.29 16.79 29.71
N PRO A 136 12.36 18.12 29.98
CA PRO A 136 13.37 18.86 30.75
C PRO A 136 13.04 19.10 32.24
N GLY A 137 12.38 18.17 32.92
CA GLY A 137 11.89 18.35 34.29
C GLY A 137 10.39 18.57 34.35
N ARG A 138 9.62 17.89 33.49
CA ARG A 138 8.16 17.95 33.44
C ARG A 138 7.58 16.60 33.82
N CYS A 139 6.51 16.62 34.60
CA CYS A 139 5.73 15.42 34.88
C CYS A 139 4.95 15.04 33.62
N THR A 140 5.08 13.78 33.21
CA THR A 140 4.37 13.18 32.08
C THR A 140 3.72 11.91 32.55
N CYS A 141 2.55 11.56 32.03
CA CYS A 141 1.87 10.35 32.45
C CYS A 141 2.72 9.09 32.29
N ASN A 142 2.50 8.13 33.18
CA ASN A 142 3.06 6.78 33.08
C ASN A 142 2.75 6.20 31.69
N PHE A 143 3.63 5.30 31.25
CA PHE A 143 3.59 4.77 29.89
C PHE A 143 2.20 4.23 29.50
N GLY A 144 1.54 4.88 28.53
CA GLY A 144 0.20 4.58 28.01
C GLY A 144 -0.98 4.88 28.93
N MET A 145 -0.76 5.79 29.87
CA MET A 145 -1.80 6.68 30.37
C MET A 145 -1.72 7.99 29.59
N MET A 146 -2.75 8.82 29.71
CA MET A 146 -2.76 10.12 29.09
C MET A 146 -3.31 11.20 30.00
N ARG A 147 -2.82 12.43 29.78
CA ARG A 147 -3.25 13.59 30.54
C ARG A 147 -4.60 14.06 30.02
N ALA A 148 -5.62 13.98 30.86
CA ALA A 148 -6.94 14.54 30.60
C ALA A 148 -6.94 16.07 30.74
N GLU A 149 -8.07 16.71 30.42
CA GLU A 149 -8.23 18.17 30.52
C GLU A 149 -8.08 18.70 31.96
N ASN A 150 -8.35 17.86 32.96
CA ASN A 150 -8.15 18.15 34.38
C ASN A 150 -6.73 17.84 34.89
N GLU A 151 -5.78 17.63 33.98
CA GLU A 151 -4.37 17.28 34.25
C GLU A 151 -4.11 15.90 34.88
N GLU A 152 -5.14 15.11 35.19
CA GLU A 152 -4.98 13.75 35.70
C GLU A 152 -4.55 12.76 34.61
N CYS A 153 -3.74 11.77 34.98
CA CYS A 153 -3.40 10.70 34.07
C CYS A 153 -4.48 9.62 34.12
N ILE A 154 -5.23 9.50 33.05
CA ILE A 154 -6.24 8.46 32.89
C ILE A 154 -5.71 7.35 31.99
N GLY A 155 -6.11 6.11 32.26
CA GLY A 155 -5.90 5.02 31.31
C GLY A 155 -6.58 5.39 29.99
N SER A 156 -5.86 5.31 28.86
CA SER A 156 -6.47 5.63 27.58
C SER A 156 -7.54 4.59 27.28
N SER A 157 -8.82 4.92 27.49
CA SER A 157 -9.91 4.13 26.94
C SER A 157 -9.89 4.36 25.44
N LEU A 158 -9.22 3.47 24.72
CA LEU A 158 -9.13 3.54 23.27
C LEU A 158 -10.53 3.36 22.68
N GLN A 159 -11.00 4.38 21.96
CA GLN A 159 -12.27 4.35 21.25
C GLN A 159 -11.99 4.33 19.75
N MET A 160 -12.60 3.41 19.03
CA MET A 160 -12.54 3.38 17.58
C MET A 160 -13.56 4.39 17.03
N LEU A 161 -13.08 5.41 16.32
CA LEU A 161 -13.92 6.43 15.70
C LEU A 161 -14.41 5.99 14.31
N SER A 162 -13.48 5.49 13.48
CA SER A 162 -13.77 5.16 12.09
C SER A 162 -12.87 4.03 11.59
N VAL A 163 -13.27 3.40 10.49
CA VAL A 163 -12.53 2.30 9.88
C VAL A 163 -12.60 2.35 8.36
N TYR A 164 -11.46 2.14 7.70
CA TYR A 164 -11.34 2.15 6.25
C TYR A 164 -10.26 1.18 5.74
N PRO A 165 -10.52 0.36 4.72
CA PRO A 165 -11.82 0.14 4.09
C PRO A 165 -12.76 -0.64 5.03
N THR A 166 -14.08 -0.42 4.91
CA THR A 166 -15.10 -1.22 5.62
C THR A 166 -15.31 -2.60 5.01
N THR A 167 -14.66 -2.86 3.87
CA THR A 167 -14.85 -4.06 3.07
C THR A 167 -13.48 -4.60 2.67
N ILE A 168 -13.23 -5.89 2.90
CA ILE A 168 -11.99 -6.56 2.55
C ILE A 168 -12.25 -7.80 1.71
N ASP A 169 -11.23 -8.21 0.94
CA ASP A 169 -11.29 -9.45 0.18
C ASP A 169 -11.06 -10.67 1.08
N LYS A 170 -11.89 -11.69 0.89
CA LYS A 170 -11.85 -12.94 1.65
C LYS A 170 -10.56 -13.74 1.47
N GLU A 171 -10.03 -13.79 0.26
CA GLU A 171 -8.91 -14.64 -0.15
C GLU A 171 -7.55 -14.00 0.11
N TYR A 172 -7.45 -12.67 -0.02
CA TYR A 172 -6.19 -11.95 0.17
C TYR A 172 -6.09 -11.30 1.56
N GLY A 173 -7.22 -11.08 2.24
CA GLY A 173 -7.26 -10.22 3.43
C GLY A 173 -6.99 -8.77 3.02
N GLY A 174 -6.31 -8.03 3.89
CA GLY A 174 -5.91 -6.66 3.59
C GLY A 174 -5.43 -5.89 4.82
N THR A 175 -5.00 -4.65 4.59
CA THR A 175 -4.72 -3.70 5.67
C THR A 175 -5.92 -2.80 5.84
N VAL A 176 -6.39 -2.68 7.08
CA VAL A 176 -7.47 -1.78 7.46
C VAL A 176 -6.91 -0.69 8.36
N THR A 177 -7.15 0.56 8.00
CA THR A 177 -6.85 1.74 8.81
C THR A 177 -8.00 2.02 9.75
N VAL A 178 -7.70 2.18 11.04
CA VAL A 178 -8.64 2.53 12.10
C VAL A 178 -8.23 3.89 12.65
N GLU A 179 -9.16 4.84 12.73
CA GLU A 179 -8.95 6.07 13.47
C GLU A 179 -9.37 5.84 14.92
N VAL A 180 -8.48 6.14 15.85
CA VAL A 180 -8.70 5.98 17.29
C VAL A 180 -8.72 7.33 17.99
N TYR A 181 -9.61 7.44 18.98
CA TYR A 181 -9.52 8.45 20.01
C TYR A 181 -9.02 7.77 21.29
N PRO A 182 -8.08 8.39 21.98
CA PRO A 182 -7.46 9.68 21.70
C PRO A 182 -6.35 9.59 20.63
N LYS A 183 -6.04 10.69 19.94
CA LYS A 183 -5.09 10.68 18.80
C LYS A 183 -3.62 10.57 19.23
N ASP A 184 -3.32 11.06 20.43
CA ASP A 184 -1.96 11.10 21.00
C ASP A 184 -1.62 9.85 21.80
N VAL A 185 -2.05 8.67 21.33
CA VAL A 185 -1.66 7.38 21.91
C VAL A 185 -0.17 7.16 21.62
N THR A 186 0.64 7.64 22.54
CA THR A 186 2.08 7.56 22.46
C THR A 186 2.54 6.21 23.01
N ILE A 187 2.98 5.36 22.08
CA ILE A 187 4.03 4.35 22.28
C ILE A 187 3.59 2.96 22.86
N ARG A 188 2.33 2.70 23.20
CA ARG A 188 1.91 1.30 23.48
C ARG A 188 1.74 0.47 22.19
N THR A 189 2.19 -0.78 22.23
CA THR A 189 1.86 -1.76 21.18
C THR A 189 0.36 -2.01 21.21
N LEU A 190 -0.32 -1.65 20.12
CA LEU A 190 -1.74 -1.93 19.96
C LEU A 190 -1.95 -3.28 19.29
N TYR A 191 -3.09 -3.90 19.53
CA TYR A 191 -3.51 -5.16 18.97
C TYR A 191 -4.84 -4.99 18.26
N CYS A 192 -4.96 -5.61 17.09
CA CYS A 192 -6.20 -5.69 16.34
C CYS A 192 -6.78 -7.09 16.49
N PHE A 193 -8.04 -7.18 16.88
CA PHE A 193 -8.78 -8.44 16.93
C PHE A 193 -9.88 -8.44 15.89
N PHE A 194 -9.83 -9.43 15.00
CA PHE A 194 -10.79 -9.62 13.92
C PHE A 194 -11.29 -11.07 13.89
N GLY A 195 -12.51 -11.29 14.35
CA GLY A 195 -13.12 -12.62 14.45
C GLY A 195 -12.41 -13.52 15.46
N HIS A 196 -11.34 -14.21 15.03
CA HIS A 196 -10.47 -15.05 15.88
C HIS A 196 -8.98 -14.75 15.68
N GLN A 197 -8.65 -13.78 14.84
CA GLN A 197 -7.28 -13.40 14.55
C GLN A 197 -6.90 -12.22 15.44
N VAL A 198 -5.77 -12.34 16.13
CA VAL A 198 -5.12 -11.23 16.83
C VAL A 198 -3.85 -10.87 16.06
N THR A 199 -3.71 -9.62 15.65
CA THR A 199 -2.50 -9.11 15.00
C THR A 199 -1.97 -7.89 15.73
N ILE A 200 -0.65 -7.66 15.64
CA ILE A 200 -0.04 -6.44 16.16
C ILE A 200 -0.38 -5.31 15.20
N ALA A 201 -0.92 -4.22 15.74
CA ALA A 201 -1.26 -3.06 14.95
C ALA A 201 -0.01 -2.24 14.62
N GLN A 202 0.02 -1.69 13.42
CA GLN A 202 1.07 -0.79 12.96
C GLN A 202 0.63 0.66 13.14
N LYS A 203 1.58 1.57 13.33
CA LYS A 203 1.30 3.01 13.34
C LYS A 203 0.86 3.46 11.93
N GLY A 204 -0.22 4.23 11.85
CA GLY A 204 -0.66 4.87 10.61
C GLY A 204 0.15 6.11 10.24
N ASP A 205 -0.27 6.80 9.20
CA ASP A 205 0.47 7.95 8.67
C ASP A 205 0.07 9.24 9.42
N ASN A 206 -1.18 9.33 9.89
CA ASN A 206 -1.69 10.45 10.67
C ASN A 206 -1.78 10.14 12.18
N PRO A 207 -1.77 11.17 13.06
CA PRO A 207 -2.02 11.00 14.49
C PRO A 207 -3.38 10.34 14.75
N GLY A 208 -3.40 9.32 15.61
CA GLY A 208 -4.59 8.52 15.87
C GLY A 208 -4.92 7.48 14.79
N GLU A 209 -4.11 7.30 13.76
CA GLU A 209 -4.31 6.20 12.81
C GLU A 209 -3.55 4.95 13.21
N VAL A 210 -4.24 3.82 13.10
CA VAL A 210 -3.73 2.49 13.42
C VAL A 210 -4.01 1.57 12.23
N LYS A 211 -2.97 0.91 11.71
CA LYS A 211 -3.06 -0.02 10.58
C LYS A 211 -3.12 -1.47 11.09
N CYS A 212 -4.25 -2.11 10.89
CA CYS A 212 -4.50 -3.51 11.23
C CYS A 212 -4.33 -4.41 10.01
N LEU A 213 -3.37 -5.34 10.06
CA LEU A 213 -3.27 -6.37 9.02
C LEU A 213 -4.27 -7.50 9.33
N ILE A 214 -5.24 -7.68 8.44
CA ILE A 214 -6.21 -8.77 8.48
C ILE A 214 -5.77 -9.84 7.50
N LYS A 215 -5.55 -11.05 7.98
CA LYS A 215 -5.18 -12.19 7.13
C LYS A 215 -6.42 -12.75 6.45
N ALA A 216 -6.22 -13.37 5.29
CA ALA A 216 -7.25 -14.14 4.61
C ALA A 216 -7.99 -15.06 5.59
N SER A 217 -9.32 -15.07 5.51
CA SER A 217 -10.17 -15.79 6.45
C SER A 217 -11.34 -16.44 5.72
N LYS A 218 -11.69 -17.66 6.11
CA LYS A 218 -12.87 -18.35 5.56
C LYS A 218 -14.19 -17.76 6.09
N LYS A 219 -14.13 -16.92 7.12
CA LYS A 219 -15.32 -16.33 7.75
C LYS A 219 -15.92 -15.22 6.90
N THR A 220 -17.19 -14.96 7.17
CA THR A 220 -17.95 -13.80 6.68
C THR A 220 -17.65 -12.58 7.56
N ASP A 221 -18.36 -11.49 7.31
CA ASP A 221 -18.39 -10.25 8.08
C ASP A 221 -18.14 -10.46 9.58
N SER A 222 -17.27 -9.63 10.16
CA SER A 222 -16.88 -9.73 11.57
C SER A 222 -16.60 -8.34 12.13
N PHE A 223 -16.69 -8.21 13.45
CA PHE A 223 -16.29 -6.97 14.12
C PHE A 223 -14.77 -6.91 14.28
N LEU A 224 -14.23 -5.72 14.04
CA LEU A 224 -12.85 -5.34 14.32
C LEU A 224 -12.83 -4.59 15.65
N TYR A 225 -11.89 -4.97 16.50
CA TYR A 225 -11.61 -4.32 17.78
C TYR A 225 -10.14 -3.92 17.83
N VAL A 226 -9.84 -2.80 18.47
CA VAL A 226 -8.46 -2.35 18.74
C VAL A 226 -8.31 -2.17 20.24
N SER A 227 -7.22 -2.68 20.80
CA SER A 227 -6.93 -2.62 22.24
C SER A 227 -5.43 -2.49 22.47
N ASP A 228 -5.03 -1.94 23.62
CA ASP A 228 -3.65 -1.94 24.11
C ASP A 228 -3.31 -3.25 24.85
N SER A 229 -4.29 -4.14 25.03
CA SER A 229 -4.16 -5.45 25.64
C SER A 229 -4.48 -6.59 24.67
N LYS A 230 -3.81 -7.73 24.83
CA LYS A 230 -4.11 -8.97 24.08
C LYS A 230 -5.33 -9.72 24.63
N THR A 231 -5.75 -9.44 25.86
CA THR A 231 -6.76 -10.23 26.57
C THR A 231 -8.03 -9.45 26.89
N GLN A 232 -7.96 -8.11 26.90
CA GLN A 232 -9.09 -7.24 27.18
C GLN A 232 -9.47 -6.51 25.90
N TRP A 233 -10.75 -6.61 25.53
CA TRP A 233 -11.29 -6.02 24.30
C TRP A 233 -12.43 -5.07 24.63
N PRO A 234 -12.55 -3.93 23.93
CA PRO A 234 -13.64 -2.99 24.16
C PRO A 234 -14.99 -3.63 23.81
N ALA A 235 -16.06 -3.16 24.46
CA ALA A 235 -17.41 -3.66 24.23
C ALA A 235 -17.94 -3.36 22.80
N HIS A 236 -17.43 -2.31 22.18
CA HIS A 236 -17.83 -1.85 20.85
C HIS A 236 -16.73 -2.12 19.82
N GLY A 237 -17.10 -2.79 18.73
CA GLY A 237 -16.25 -3.00 17.56
C GLY A 237 -16.91 -2.45 16.31
N LEU A 238 -16.13 -2.23 15.27
CA LEU A 238 -16.64 -1.77 13.97
C LEU A 238 -16.78 -2.95 13.01
N LEU A 239 -17.92 -3.06 12.33
CA LEU A 239 -18.20 -4.15 11.41
C LEU A 239 -17.37 -4.00 10.12
N ILE A 240 -16.56 -5.01 9.80
CA ILE A 240 -15.90 -5.13 8.50
C ILE A 240 -16.59 -6.22 7.70
N ARG A 241 -16.96 -5.90 6.47
CA ARG A 241 -17.56 -6.85 5.53
C ARG A 241 -16.47 -7.61 4.78
N VAL A 242 -16.62 -8.92 4.72
CA VAL A 242 -15.70 -9.80 4.01
C VAL A 242 -16.38 -10.24 2.73
N ILE A 243 -16.04 -9.59 1.62
CA ILE A 243 -16.58 -9.95 0.32
C ILE A 243 -15.65 -10.95 -0.36
N LYS A 244 -16.25 -11.92 -1.03
CA LYS A 244 -15.52 -12.70 -2.02
C LYS A 244 -15.61 -11.89 -3.30
N HIS A 245 -14.51 -11.28 -3.75
CA HIS A 245 -14.51 -10.81 -5.13
C HIS A 245 -14.81 -12.01 -6.02
N PRO A 246 -15.75 -11.90 -6.99
CA PRO A 246 -15.82 -12.90 -8.03
C PRO A 246 -14.39 -12.94 -8.57
N LYS A 247 -13.75 -14.11 -8.50
CA LYS A 247 -12.56 -14.32 -9.32
C LYS A 247 -13.03 -13.90 -10.69
N SER A 248 -12.49 -12.80 -11.20
CA SER A 248 -12.64 -12.56 -12.61
C SER A 248 -12.06 -13.82 -13.19
N ASP A 249 -12.93 -14.67 -13.75
CA ASP A 249 -12.49 -15.83 -14.49
C ASP A 249 -11.85 -15.23 -15.74
N PHE A 250 -10.67 -14.63 -15.55
CA PHE A 250 -9.77 -14.22 -16.60
C PHE A 250 -9.40 -15.46 -17.43
N THR A 251 -9.47 -16.64 -16.81
CA THR A 251 -9.52 -17.94 -17.47
C THR A 251 -10.69 -18.07 -18.45
N GLN A 252 -11.89 -17.60 -18.14
CA GLN A 252 -13.05 -17.68 -19.05
C GLN A 252 -12.90 -16.69 -20.21
N GLU A 253 -12.47 -15.44 -19.96
CA GLU A 253 -12.20 -14.50 -21.07
C GLU A 253 -11.05 -14.99 -21.95
N ALA A 254 -9.97 -15.51 -21.35
CA ALA A 254 -8.86 -16.12 -22.09
C ALA A 254 -9.32 -17.36 -22.86
N GLN A 255 -10.14 -18.24 -22.28
CA GLN A 255 -10.67 -19.42 -22.98
C GLN A 255 -11.58 -19.04 -24.15
N ILE A 256 -12.44 -18.03 -24.00
CA ILE A 256 -13.28 -17.53 -25.08
C ILE A 256 -12.42 -16.94 -26.20
N ALA A 257 -11.42 -16.12 -25.87
CA ALA A 257 -10.51 -15.55 -26.85
C ALA A 257 -9.69 -16.62 -27.58
N THR A 258 -9.18 -17.61 -26.85
CA THR A 258 -8.42 -18.73 -27.43
C THR A 258 -9.31 -19.61 -28.31
N GLY A 259 -10.54 -19.88 -27.89
CA GLY A 259 -11.54 -20.62 -28.66
C GLY A 259 -11.92 -19.92 -29.97
N LEU A 260 -12.16 -18.61 -29.92
CA LEU A 260 -12.44 -17.79 -31.12
C LEU A 260 -11.25 -17.78 -32.09
N SER A 261 -10.02 -17.64 -31.58
CA SER A 261 -8.81 -17.67 -32.41
C SER A 261 -8.66 -19.02 -33.13
N LEU A 262 -8.83 -20.13 -32.42
CA LEU A 262 -8.80 -21.48 -33.01
C LEU A 262 -9.88 -21.65 -34.07
N PHE A 263 -11.10 -21.19 -33.80
CA PHE A 263 -12.20 -21.29 -34.75
C PHE A 263 -11.93 -20.52 -36.05
N VAL A 264 -11.37 -19.31 -35.94
CA VAL A 264 -10.97 -18.50 -37.10
C VAL A 264 -9.86 -19.20 -37.88
N CYS A 265 -8.82 -19.71 -37.21
CA CYS A 265 -7.74 -20.44 -37.87
C CYS A 265 -8.25 -21.68 -38.62
N LEU A 266 -9.11 -22.48 -37.99
CA LEU A 266 -9.71 -23.66 -38.63
C LEU A 266 -10.59 -23.26 -39.82
N GLY A 267 -11.40 -22.21 -39.69
CA GLY A 267 -12.20 -21.67 -40.78
C GLY A 267 -11.35 -21.26 -41.99
N PHE A 268 -10.25 -20.54 -41.76
CA PHE A 268 -9.31 -20.16 -42.83
C PHE A 268 -8.67 -21.37 -43.50
N THR A 269 -8.21 -22.37 -42.73
CA THR A 269 -7.60 -23.59 -43.32
C THR A 269 -8.60 -24.37 -44.19
N PHE A 270 -9.87 -24.45 -43.77
CA PHE A 270 -10.92 -25.12 -44.54
C PHE A 270 -11.24 -24.39 -45.85
N ILE A 271 -11.33 -23.05 -45.81
CA ILE A 271 -11.56 -22.21 -47.01
C ILE A 271 -10.39 -22.34 -47.97
N SER A 272 -9.15 -22.24 -47.49
CA SER A 272 -7.95 -22.43 -48.31
C SER A 272 -7.91 -23.83 -48.95
N PHE A 273 -8.25 -24.88 -48.22
CA PHE A 273 -8.29 -26.24 -48.74
C PHE A 273 -9.31 -26.39 -49.90
N LYS A 274 -10.51 -25.83 -49.75
CA LYS A 274 -11.52 -25.81 -50.82
C LYS A 274 -11.03 -25.07 -52.06
N PHE A 275 -10.35 -23.95 -51.88
CA PHE A 275 -9.78 -23.17 -52.98
C PHE A 275 -8.68 -23.93 -53.73
N PHE A 276 -7.74 -24.56 -53.01
CA PHE A 276 -6.69 -25.38 -53.62
C PHE A 276 -7.27 -26.57 -54.39
N ARG A 277 -8.29 -27.25 -53.86
CA ARG A 277 -8.99 -28.32 -54.61
C ARG A 277 -9.61 -27.83 -55.91
N ALA A 278 -10.23 -26.65 -55.90
CA ALA A 278 -10.81 -26.07 -57.11
C ALA A 278 -9.75 -25.73 -58.16
N GLN A 279 -8.60 -25.18 -57.74
CA GLN A 279 -7.48 -24.88 -58.64
C GLN A 279 -6.84 -26.16 -59.21
N ALA A 280 -6.63 -27.18 -58.38
CA ALA A 280 -6.13 -28.48 -58.82
C ALA A 280 -7.06 -29.13 -59.85
N ALA A 281 -8.38 -29.04 -59.66
CA ALA A 281 -9.35 -29.55 -60.63
C ALA A 281 -9.28 -28.80 -61.98
N LYS A 282 -9.10 -27.47 -61.96
CA LYS A 282 -8.91 -26.67 -63.19
C LYS A 282 -7.61 -27.02 -63.90
N ALA A 283 -6.49 -27.13 -63.17
CA ALA A 283 -5.20 -27.51 -63.74
C ALA A 283 -5.25 -28.93 -64.35
N ALA A 284 -5.94 -29.86 -63.70
CA ALA A 284 -6.15 -31.21 -64.23
C ALA A 284 -6.97 -31.23 -65.53
N ARG A 285 -7.97 -30.36 -65.68
CA ARG A 285 -8.73 -30.20 -66.94
C ARG A 285 -7.84 -29.62 -68.05
N TYR A 286 -7.11 -28.55 -67.75
CA TYR A 286 -6.19 -27.92 -68.71
C TYR A 286 -5.12 -28.90 -69.21
N LYS A 287 -4.57 -29.74 -68.33
CA LYS A 287 -3.60 -30.77 -68.71
C LYS A 287 -4.20 -31.86 -69.60
N ARG A 288 -5.49 -32.17 -69.49
CA ARG A 288 -6.17 -33.09 -70.42
C ARG A 288 -6.33 -32.44 -71.79
N GLU A 289 -6.79 -31.19 -71.84
CA GLU A 289 -6.97 -30.46 -73.11
C GLU A 289 -5.67 -30.34 -73.92
N LEU A 290 -4.54 -30.07 -73.26
CA LEU A 290 -3.22 -30.03 -73.91
C LEU A 290 -2.81 -31.36 -74.56
N ASN A 291 -3.21 -32.51 -74.01
CA ASN A 291 -2.87 -33.82 -74.58
C ASN A 291 -3.75 -34.21 -75.79
N TYR A 292 -4.86 -33.50 -76.04
CA TYR A 292 -5.76 -33.75 -77.17
C TYR A 292 -5.54 -32.79 -78.35
N ALA A 293 -4.55 -31.89 -78.27
CA ALA A 293 -4.19 -31.04 -79.39
C ALA A 293 -3.54 -31.90 -80.50
N PRO A 294 -4.10 -31.95 -81.73
CA PRO A 294 -3.50 -32.68 -82.83
C PRO A 294 -2.16 -32.05 -83.23
N ASN A 295 -1.13 -32.89 -83.34
CA ASN A 295 0.18 -32.50 -83.88
C ASN A 295 0.08 -32.10 -85.36
#